data_AF-A0AAT9GYV4-F1
#
_entry.id   AF-A0AAT9GYV4-F1
#
_cell.length_a   1.000
_cell.length_b   1.000
_cell.length_c   1.000
_cell.angle_alpha   90.00
_cell.angle_beta   90.00
_cell.angle_gamma   90.00
#
_symmetry.space_group_name_H-M   'P 1'
#
loop_
_entity.id
_entity.type
_entity.pdbx_description
1 polymer ?
#
loop_
_entity_poly.entity_id
_entity_poly.type
_entity_poly.pdbx_seq_one_letter_code
_entity_poly.pdbx_strand_id
1 'polypeptide(L)'
;MQAIPQKVKNVNVYPYVEWHGGGVGPVILPVVEKATGTFAVGTLIKSVFYNLDLNTLSEKPKLGVHQRYIATGEYEDGTPFTTPWMYCTNAGTQPEFGRTITLGKPESETINAETLPPYITLGALTDITVSQLFPAPAIGQRVLIENGSGNVIATRTGTPHEMGSEVNTGNRLGKLTAGAKNIIITGKNKEGQTVTLGNLTCLSPNEPALFLHQFGYSN
;
A
#
# COMPACT_ATOMS: atom_id res chain seq x y z
N MET A 1 34.13 -7.65 -3.03
CA MET A 1 34.16 -7.72 -1.56
C MET A 1 32.92 -8.49 -1.12
N GLN A 2 33.06 -9.56 -0.33
CA GLN A 2 31.91 -10.32 0.15
C GLN A 2 31.06 -9.43 1.06
N ALA A 3 29.74 -9.47 0.92
CA ALA A 3 28.85 -8.68 1.78
C ALA A 3 29.03 -9.18 3.22
N ILE A 4 29.40 -8.29 4.15
CA ILE A 4 29.47 -8.61 5.58
C ILE A 4 28.12 -8.17 6.17
N PRO A 5 27.27 -9.11 6.62
CA PRO A 5 26.00 -8.75 7.23
C PRO A 5 26.25 -7.98 8.53
N GLN A 6 25.64 -6.80 8.63
CA GLN A 6 25.67 -5.97 9.83
C GLN A 6 24.31 -6.02 10.51
N LYS A 7 24.30 -6.14 11.84
CA LYS A 7 23.06 -6.15 12.61
C LYS A 7 22.39 -4.78 12.58
N VAL A 8 21.08 -4.80 12.45
CA VAL A 8 20.23 -3.61 12.37
C VAL A 8 19.03 -3.72 13.30
N LYS A 9 18.54 -2.56 13.76
CA LYS A 9 17.42 -2.38 14.68
C LYS A 9 16.51 -1.25 14.20
N ASN A 10 15.32 -1.17 14.79
CA ASN A 10 14.30 -0.15 14.46
C ASN A 10 13.96 -0.11 12.96
N VAL A 11 14.01 -1.26 12.29
CA VAL A 11 13.82 -1.34 10.84
C VAL A 11 12.35 -1.23 10.50
N ASN A 12 12.02 -0.22 9.70
CA ASN A 12 10.71 -0.04 9.09
C ASN A 12 10.80 -0.32 7.60
N VAL A 13 9.87 -1.11 7.06
CA VAL A 13 9.81 -1.45 5.62
C VAL A 13 8.57 -0.83 5.02
N TYR A 14 8.72 -0.16 3.88
CA TYR A 14 7.68 0.57 3.18
C TYR A 14 7.53 0.04 1.75
N PRO A 15 6.31 -0.06 1.21
CA PRO A 15 6.09 -0.28 -0.21
C PRO A 15 6.82 0.79 -1.04
N TYR A 16 7.52 0.37 -2.10
CA TYR A 16 8.14 1.31 -3.04
C TYR A 16 7.19 1.57 -4.21
N VAL A 17 6.92 2.85 -4.48
CA VAL A 17 6.11 3.31 -5.61
C VAL A 17 6.94 4.31 -6.41
N GLU A 18 7.03 4.09 -7.72
CA GLU A 18 7.73 5.02 -8.60
C GLU A 18 6.85 6.25 -8.84
N TRP A 19 7.24 7.38 -8.23
CA TRP A 19 6.49 8.62 -8.28
C TRP A 19 7.03 9.52 -9.40
N HIS A 20 6.28 9.62 -10.50
CA HIS A 20 6.60 10.51 -11.62
C HIS A 20 5.95 11.90 -11.50
N GLY A 21 5.15 12.13 -10.45
CA GLY A 21 4.22 13.24 -10.35
C GLY A 21 4.75 14.48 -9.64
N GLY A 22 5.97 14.96 -9.88
CA GLY A 22 6.46 16.34 -9.62
C GLY A 22 6.15 17.08 -8.30
N GLY A 23 5.55 16.45 -7.28
CA GLY A 23 5.04 17.05 -6.04
C GLY A 23 5.21 16.13 -4.83
N VAL A 24 4.51 16.42 -3.74
CA VAL A 24 4.57 15.64 -2.48
C VAL A 24 3.93 14.27 -2.71
N GLY A 25 4.74 13.20 -2.65
CA GLY A 25 4.28 11.82 -2.79
C GLY A 25 3.30 11.39 -1.69
N PRO A 26 2.56 10.28 -1.87
CA PRO A 26 1.60 9.81 -0.88
C PRO A 26 2.31 9.45 0.42
N VAL A 27 1.63 9.63 1.56
CA VAL A 27 2.12 9.14 2.84
C VAL A 27 2.04 7.60 2.81
N ILE A 28 3.19 6.94 2.66
CA ILE A 28 3.29 5.49 2.64
C ILE A 28 3.52 5.00 4.06
N LEU A 29 2.59 4.20 4.58
CA LEU A 29 2.74 3.55 5.89
C LEU A 29 3.68 2.35 5.79
N PRO A 30 4.45 2.06 6.85
CA PRO A 30 5.28 0.87 6.89
C PRO A 30 4.43 -0.40 6.94
N VAL A 31 4.83 -1.41 6.19
CA VAL A 31 4.27 -2.77 6.22
C VAL A 31 4.96 -3.67 7.25
N VAL A 32 6.14 -3.27 7.70
CA VAL A 32 6.87 -3.84 8.83
C VAL A 32 7.36 -2.67 9.69
N GLU A 33 7.14 -2.73 11.00
CA GLU A 33 7.54 -1.69 11.94
C GLU A 33 8.51 -2.24 13.00
N LYS A 34 9.54 -1.46 13.34
CA LYS A 34 10.48 -1.71 14.44
C LYS A 34 11.11 -3.11 14.45
N ALA A 35 11.36 -3.67 13.27
CA ALA A 35 12.00 -4.97 13.15
C ALA A 35 13.51 -4.91 13.49
N THR A 36 14.08 -6.08 13.70
CA THR A 36 15.53 -6.29 13.83
C THR A 36 15.97 -7.32 12.81
N GLY A 37 17.25 -7.30 12.43
CA GLY A 37 17.75 -8.21 11.42
C GLY A 37 19.20 -7.95 11.04
N THR A 38 19.57 -8.34 9.83
CA THR A 38 20.87 -8.06 9.24
C THR A 38 20.73 -7.38 7.89
N PHE A 39 21.50 -6.32 7.68
CA PHE A 39 21.63 -5.65 6.40
C PHE A 39 23.04 -5.83 5.87
N ALA A 40 23.16 -6.23 4.61
CA ALA A 40 24.43 -6.49 3.96
C ALA A 40 24.50 -5.77 2.61
N VAL A 41 25.60 -5.07 2.38
CA VAL A 41 25.93 -4.50 1.07
C VAL A 41 27.23 -5.14 0.58
N GLY A 42 27.18 -5.71 -0.61
CA GLY A 42 28.32 -6.36 -1.25
C GLY A 42 28.58 -5.81 -2.64
N THR A 43 29.82 -5.93 -3.12
CA THR A 43 30.16 -5.60 -4.50
C THR A 43 30.92 -6.74 -5.15
N LEU A 44 30.53 -7.07 -6.38
CA LEU A 44 31.23 -8.01 -7.25
C LEU A 44 31.35 -7.40 -8.64
N ILE A 45 32.57 -7.05 -9.03
CA ILE A 45 32.89 -6.45 -10.33
C ILE A 45 32.07 -5.16 -10.56
N LYS A 46 31.04 -5.20 -11.40
CA LYS A 46 30.16 -4.08 -11.74
C LYS A 46 28.79 -4.17 -11.06
N SER A 47 28.61 -5.15 -10.17
CA SER A 47 27.34 -5.43 -9.52
C SER A 47 27.43 -5.09 -8.03
N VAL A 48 26.41 -4.40 -7.54
CA VAL A 48 26.21 -4.12 -6.11
C VAL A 48 25.00 -4.92 -5.65
N PHE A 49 25.16 -5.63 -4.53
CA PHE A 49 24.13 -6.49 -3.93
C PHE A 49 23.70 -5.89 -2.61
N TYR A 50 22.39 -5.81 -2.41
CA TYR A 50 21.76 -5.37 -1.17
C TYR A 50 20.89 -6.51 -0.67
N ASN A 51 21.13 -6.96 0.55
CA ASN A 51 20.30 -7.96 1.21
C ASN A 51 19.87 -7.46 2.58
N LEU A 52 18.59 -7.60 2.90
CA LEU A 52 18.03 -7.32 4.21
C LEU A 52 17.26 -8.55 4.67
N ASP A 53 17.73 -9.16 5.74
CA ASP A 53 17.10 -10.33 6.34
C ASP A 53 16.57 -9.93 7.71
N LEU A 54 15.26 -10.04 7.90
CA LEU A 54 14.62 -9.69 9.16
C LEU A 54 14.45 -10.93 10.04
N ASN A 55 14.64 -10.73 11.34
CA ASN A 55 14.35 -11.74 12.35
C ASN A 55 12.85 -12.07 12.36
N THR A 56 12.50 -13.17 13.03
CA THR A 56 11.11 -13.61 13.15
C THR A 56 10.23 -12.50 13.72
N LEU A 57 9.23 -12.10 12.94
CA LEU A 57 8.19 -11.16 13.32
C LEU A 57 7.08 -11.91 14.07
N SER A 58 6.43 -11.20 15.00
CA SER A 58 5.30 -11.74 15.78
C SER A 58 4.08 -12.05 14.93
N GLU A 59 3.92 -11.37 13.80
CA GLU A 59 2.81 -11.54 12.87
C GLU A 59 3.35 -11.63 11.44
N LYS A 60 2.62 -12.34 10.58
CA LYS A 60 2.96 -12.40 9.15
C LYS A 60 2.71 -11.01 8.54
N PRO A 61 3.75 -10.32 8.04
CA PRO A 61 3.58 -9.00 7.47
C PRO A 61 2.85 -9.07 6.14
N LYS A 62 2.22 -7.95 5.74
CA LYS A 62 1.55 -7.82 4.43
C LYS A 62 2.56 -7.57 3.32
N LEU A 63 3.49 -8.51 3.14
CA LEU A 63 4.47 -8.51 2.07
C LEU A 63 4.01 -9.43 0.94
N GLY A 64 4.34 -9.07 -0.30
CA GLY A 64 4.21 -9.98 -1.43
C GLY A 64 5.56 -10.23 -2.08
N VAL A 65 5.78 -11.48 -2.46
CA VAL A 65 7.04 -11.93 -3.06
C VAL A 65 7.22 -11.23 -4.42
N HIS A 66 8.45 -10.87 -4.75
CA HIS A 66 8.85 -10.10 -5.94
C HIS A 66 8.32 -8.65 -6.02
N GLN A 67 7.67 -8.14 -4.97
CA GLN A 67 7.31 -6.73 -4.89
C GLN A 67 8.48 -5.87 -4.39
N ARG A 68 8.45 -4.58 -4.72
CA ARG A 68 9.50 -3.61 -4.38
C ARG A 68 9.20 -2.90 -3.05
N TYR A 69 10.20 -2.83 -2.19
CA TYR A 69 10.12 -2.19 -0.88
C TYR A 69 11.37 -1.37 -0.60
N ILE A 70 11.26 -0.34 0.23
CA ILE A 70 12.39 0.40 0.79
C ILE A 70 12.39 0.21 2.31
N ALA A 71 13.56 0.14 2.92
CA ALA A 71 13.68 0.04 4.36
C ALA A 71 14.52 1.18 4.93
N THR A 72 14.13 1.63 6.11
CA THR A 72 14.89 2.58 6.93
C THR A 72 15.10 1.99 8.31
N GLY A 73 16.21 2.26 8.95
CA GLY A 73 16.46 1.82 10.32
C GLY A 73 17.80 2.32 10.82
N GLU A 74 18.32 1.64 11.83
CA GLU A 74 19.61 1.97 12.44
C GLU A 74 20.48 0.71 12.52
N TYR A 75 21.79 0.85 12.34
CA TYR A 75 22.74 -0.18 12.74
C TYR A 75 22.80 -0.29 14.27
N GLU A 76 23.45 -1.33 14.81
CA GLU A 76 23.56 -1.51 16.27
C GLU A 76 24.18 -0.29 16.97
N ASP A 77 25.15 0.37 16.33
CA ASP A 77 25.83 1.58 16.82
C ASP A 77 24.95 2.85 16.79
N GLY A 78 23.73 2.76 16.26
CA GLY A 78 22.78 3.88 16.13
C GLY A 78 22.93 4.68 14.83
N THR A 79 23.86 4.32 13.94
CA THR A 79 23.98 4.97 12.64
C THR A 79 22.73 4.69 11.79
N PRO A 80 22.01 5.71 11.30
CA PRO A 80 20.83 5.50 10.47
C PRO A 80 21.22 4.98 9.08
N PHE A 81 20.37 4.14 8.49
CA PHE A 81 20.51 3.70 7.10
C PHE A 81 19.19 3.79 6.36
N THR A 82 19.30 3.89 5.04
CA THR A 82 18.18 3.76 4.10
C THR A 82 18.64 2.88 2.97
N THR A 83 17.85 1.86 2.64
CA THR A 83 18.17 0.96 1.54
C THR A 83 17.77 1.60 0.21
N PRO A 84 18.35 1.19 -0.93
CA PRO A 84 17.64 1.33 -2.19
C PRO A 84 16.33 0.52 -2.14
N TRP A 85 15.44 0.69 -3.13
CA TRP A 85 14.33 -0.24 -3.25
C TRP A 85 14.87 -1.67 -3.46
N MET A 86 14.24 -2.69 -2.88
CA MET A 86 14.63 -4.10 -2.94
C MET A 86 13.41 -4.99 -3.19
N TYR A 87 13.62 -6.18 -3.74
CA TYR A 87 12.56 -7.17 -3.91
C TYR A 87 12.37 -7.97 -2.63
N CYS A 88 11.13 -8.19 -2.20
CA CYS A 88 10.83 -9.20 -1.20
C CYS A 88 11.07 -10.59 -1.80
N THR A 89 12.05 -11.34 -1.29
CA THR A 89 12.35 -12.72 -1.72
C THR A 89 11.62 -13.74 -0.86
N ASN A 90 11.31 -13.40 0.39
CA ASN A 90 10.53 -14.22 1.31
C ASN A 90 9.53 -13.36 2.09
N ALA A 91 8.23 -13.67 1.97
CA ALA A 91 7.13 -12.97 2.66
C ALA A 91 6.62 -13.72 3.90
N GLY A 92 7.41 -14.66 4.44
CA GLY A 92 7.11 -15.42 5.65
C GLY A 92 7.23 -14.59 6.93
N THR A 93 7.23 -15.27 8.07
CA THR A 93 7.45 -14.63 9.39
C THR A 93 8.90 -14.19 9.59
N GLN A 94 9.83 -14.63 8.75
CA GLN A 94 11.20 -14.13 8.64
C GLN A 94 11.38 -13.54 7.24
N PRO A 95 11.01 -12.26 7.03
CA PRO A 95 11.09 -11.67 5.71
C PRO A 95 12.52 -11.48 5.23
N GLU A 96 12.72 -11.69 3.93
CA GLU A 96 13.99 -11.47 3.25
C GLU A 96 13.79 -10.56 2.05
N PHE A 97 14.76 -9.69 1.81
CA PHE A 97 14.76 -8.75 0.71
C PHE A 97 16.11 -8.73 0.00
N GLY A 98 16.07 -8.61 -1.33
CA GLY A 98 17.27 -8.61 -2.15
C GLY A 98 17.18 -7.68 -3.36
N ARG A 99 18.30 -7.05 -3.72
CA ARG A 99 18.48 -6.40 -5.03
C ARG A 99 19.91 -6.49 -5.51
N THR A 100 20.04 -6.72 -6.81
CA THR A 100 21.33 -6.58 -7.52
C THR A 100 21.22 -5.44 -8.52
N ILE A 101 22.13 -4.47 -8.44
CA ILE A 101 22.27 -3.37 -9.39
C ILE A 101 23.54 -3.63 -10.21
N THR A 102 23.42 -3.75 -11.54
CA THR A 102 24.58 -3.93 -12.42
C THR A 102 24.85 -2.65 -13.21
N LEU A 103 26.03 -2.05 -13.02
CA LEU A 103 26.44 -0.83 -13.68
C LEU A 103 26.50 -1.01 -15.20
N GLY A 104 25.84 -0.10 -15.94
CA GLY A 104 25.84 -0.09 -17.40
C GLY A 104 24.79 -1.00 -18.07
N LYS A 105 23.85 -1.56 -17.31
CA LYS A 105 22.65 -2.19 -17.86
C LYS A 105 21.40 -1.38 -17.46
N PRO A 106 20.45 -1.13 -18.38
CA PRO A 106 19.15 -0.61 -18.01
C PRO A 106 18.47 -1.58 -17.04
N GLU A 107 17.72 -1.04 -16.09
CA GLU A 107 16.97 -1.86 -15.14
C GLU A 107 15.97 -2.73 -15.91
N SER A 108 16.05 -4.04 -15.74
CA SER A 108 15.03 -4.95 -16.26
C SER A 108 13.82 -4.87 -15.33
N GLU A 109 12.65 -4.56 -15.89
CA GLU A 109 11.39 -4.67 -15.15
C GLU A 109 11.21 -6.10 -14.62
N THR A 110 10.72 -6.21 -13.39
CA THR A 110 10.46 -7.51 -12.78
C THR A 110 9.15 -8.11 -13.25
N ILE A 111 9.19 -9.42 -13.46
CA ILE A 111 8.02 -10.27 -13.61
C ILE A 111 7.36 -10.38 -12.22
N ASN A 112 6.28 -9.63 -11.99
CA ASN A 112 5.43 -9.83 -10.82
C ASN A 112 4.74 -11.21 -10.96
N ALA A 113 5.12 -12.18 -10.13
CA ALA A 113 4.56 -13.53 -10.19
C ALA A 113 3.19 -13.67 -9.48
N GLU A 114 2.79 -12.68 -8.70
CA GLU A 114 1.48 -12.66 -8.03
C GLU A 114 0.61 -11.52 -8.59
N THR A 115 -0.65 -11.86 -8.89
CA THR A 115 -1.69 -10.91 -9.30
C THR A 115 -1.99 -9.97 -8.14
N LEU A 116 -1.24 -8.88 -8.10
CA LEU A 116 -1.43 -7.78 -7.19
C LEU A 116 -2.83 -7.15 -7.39
N PRO A 117 -3.59 -6.86 -6.32
CA PRO A 117 -4.82 -6.06 -6.44
C PRO A 117 -4.44 -4.71 -7.06
N PRO A 118 -5.19 -4.11 -8.00
CA PRO A 118 -4.76 -2.91 -8.73
C PRO A 118 -4.59 -1.63 -7.87
N TYR A 119 -4.67 -1.75 -6.55
CA TYR A 119 -4.62 -0.67 -5.57
C TYR A 119 -3.65 -0.97 -4.41
N ILE A 120 -3.21 0.11 -3.74
CA ILE A 120 -2.42 0.14 -2.51
C ILE A 120 -3.30 0.60 -1.34
N THR A 121 -3.03 0.12 -0.13
CA THR A 121 -3.71 0.55 1.09
C THR A 121 -2.98 1.74 1.71
N LEU A 122 -3.69 2.85 1.95
CA LEU A 122 -3.14 4.07 2.54
C LEU A 122 -3.34 4.15 4.06
N GLY A 123 -4.41 3.54 4.59
CA GLY A 123 -4.70 3.58 6.02
C GLY A 123 -6.00 2.87 6.38
N ALA A 124 -6.15 2.49 7.65
CA ALA A 124 -7.35 1.85 8.15
C ALA A 124 -8.48 2.87 8.42
N LEU A 125 -9.71 2.46 8.15
CA LEU A 125 -10.93 3.19 8.48
C LEU A 125 -11.88 2.32 9.33
N THR A 126 -12.45 2.91 10.37
CA THR A 126 -13.48 2.33 11.23
C THR A 126 -14.76 3.16 11.17
N ASP A 127 -15.86 2.65 11.73
CA ASP A 127 -17.18 3.32 11.72
C ASP A 127 -17.62 3.78 10.31
N ILE A 128 -17.31 2.96 9.30
CA ILE A 128 -17.57 3.32 7.90
C ILE A 128 -19.07 3.34 7.64
N THR A 129 -19.55 4.46 7.12
CA THR A 129 -20.88 4.62 6.55
C THR A 129 -20.73 4.90 5.07
N VAL A 130 -21.40 4.09 4.24
CA VAL A 130 -21.44 4.25 2.78
C VAL A 130 -22.84 4.71 2.41
N SER A 131 -22.95 5.84 1.73
CA SER A 131 -24.21 6.36 1.22
C SER A 131 -24.12 6.67 -0.28
N GLN A 132 -25.27 6.67 -0.95
CA GLN A 132 -25.39 7.09 -2.35
C GLN A 132 -26.26 8.33 -2.43
N LEU A 133 -25.76 9.34 -3.13
CA LEU A 133 -26.52 10.53 -3.50
C LEU A 133 -27.23 10.30 -4.84
N PHE A 134 -28.51 10.59 -4.88
CA PHE A 134 -29.30 10.60 -6.10
C PHE A 134 -29.43 12.03 -6.63
N PRO A 135 -28.95 12.30 -7.86
CA PRO A 135 -29.18 13.59 -8.49
C PRO A 135 -30.66 13.73 -8.88
N ALA A 136 -31.06 14.96 -9.22
CA ALA A 136 -32.37 15.21 -9.78
C ALA A 136 -32.65 14.28 -10.99
N PRO A 137 -33.88 13.76 -11.16
CA PRO A 137 -35.13 14.15 -10.48
C PRO A 137 -35.46 13.38 -9.18
N ALA A 138 -34.71 12.35 -8.83
CA ALA A 138 -34.95 11.51 -7.64
C ALA A 138 -34.09 11.98 -6.44
N ILE A 139 -34.18 13.26 -6.07
CA ILE A 139 -33.31 13.88 -5.06
C ILE A 139 -33.41 13.13 -3.72
N GLY A 140 -32.26 12.66 -3.20
CA GLY A 140 -32.20 12.00 -1.90
C GLY A 140 -30.83 11.39 -1.61
N GLN A 141 -30.66 10.94 -0.36
CA GLN A 141 -29.51 10.16 0.08
C GLN A 141 -29.99 8.83 0.64
N ARG A 142 -29.34 7.74 0.23
CA ARG A 142 -29.62 6.41 0.78
C ARG A 142 -28.37 5.84 1.42
N VAL A 143 -28.51 5.30 2.62
CA VAL A 143 -27.44 4.54 3.27
C VAL A 143 -27.40 3.12 2.72
N LEU A 144 -26.21 2.64 2.38
CA LEU A 144 -25.96 1.33 1.77
C LEU A 144 -25.21 0.40 2.72
N ILE A 145 -24.25 0.93 3.50
CA ILE A 145 -23.51 0.21 4.53
C ILE A 145 -23.42 1.10 5.78
N GLU A 146 -23.61 0.52 6.96
CA GLU A 146 -23.32 1.15 8.26
C GLU A 146 -22.38 0.31 9.10
N ASN A 147 -21.67 0.97 10.03
CA ASN A 147 -20.75 0.34 10.98
C ASN A 147 -19.71 -0.56 10.31
N GLY A 148 -19.24 -0.13 9.14
CA GLY A 148 -18.26 -0.88 8.37
C GLY A 148 -16.84 -0.68 8.88
N SER A 149 -15.95 -1.58 8.44
CA SER A 149 -14.51 -1.43 8.64
C SER A 149 -13.79 -1.74 7.34
N GLY A 150 -12.64 -1.12 7.14
CA GLY A 150 -11.97 -1.17 5.86
C GLY A 150 -10.73 -0.30 5.80
N ASN A 151 -10.38 0.10 4.59
CA ASN A 151 -9.18 0.85 4.32
C ASN A 151 -9.43 1.98 3.32
N VAL A 152 -8.72 3.09 3.46
CA VAL A 152 -8.48 4.01 2.34
C VAL A 152 -7.51 3.33 1.38
N ILE A 153 -7.81 3.40 0.10
CA ILE A 153 -6.98 2.83 -0.97
C ILE A 153 -6.64 3.90 -2.01
N ALA A 154 -5.57 3.68 -2.76
CA ALA A 154 -5.24 4.42 -3.98
C ALA A 154 -4.81 3.45 -5.07
N THR A 155 -4.95 3.81 -6.35
CA THR A 155 -4.51 2.92 -7.43
C THR A 155 -2.99 2.80 -7.49
N ARG A 156 -2.49 1.64 -7.92
CA ARG A 156 -1.04 1.37 -8.02
C ARG A 156 -0.45 1.90 -9.32
N THR A 157 -1.24 1.96 -10.39
CA THR A 157 -0.83 2.42 -11.72
C THR A 157 -1.68 3.61 -12.12
N GLY A 158 -1.04 4.75 -12.38
CA GLY A 158 -1.72 6.04 -12.51
C GLY A 158 -1.32 6.99 -11.39
N THR A 159 -1.50 8.28 -11.61
CA THR A 159 -1.22 9.29 -10.60
C THR A 159 -2.10 8.99 -9.37
N PRO A 160 -1.57 8.90 -8.14
CA PRO A 160 -2.32 8.45 -6.95
C PRO A 160 -3.34 9.46 -6.41
N HIS A 161 -3.85 10.32 -7.29
CA HIS A 161 -5.07 11.08 -7.09
C HIS A 161 -6.33 10.19 -7.12
N GLU A 162 -6.21 8.93 -7.55
CA GLU A 162 -7.32 7.96 -7.56
C GLU A 162 -7.51 7.34 -6.17
N MET A 163 -7.91 8.19 -5.22
CA MET A 163 -8.24 7.77 -3.86
C MET A 163 -9.63 7.14 -3.80
N GLY A 164 -9.79 6.19 -2.90
CA GLY A 164 -11.06 5.55 -2.64
C GLY A 164 -11.05 4.76 -1.34
N SER A 165 -12.00 3.84 -1.20
CA SER A 165 -12.10 3.00 -0.02
C SER A 165 -12.42 1.56 -0.39
N GLU A 166 -11.76 0.66 0.31
CA GLU A 166 -12.13 -0.74 0.44
C GLU A 166 -12.93 -0.91 1.74
N VAL A 167 -14.12 -1.49 1.68
CA VAL A 167 -14.98 -1.78 2.85
C VAL A 167 -15.10 -3.29 2.97
N ASN A 168 -14.51 -3.84 4.04
CA ASN A 168 -14.39 -5.28 4.25
C ASN A 168 -15.63 -5.85 4.96
N THR A 169 -16.18 -5.10 5.90
CA THR A 169 -17.31 -5.52 6.74
C THR A 169 -18.31 -4.39 6.92
N GLY A 170 -19.51 -4.69 7.41
CA GLY A 170 -20.55 -3.72 7.77
C GLY A 170 -21.97 -4.23 7.52
N ASN A 171 -22.95 -3.54 8.09
CA ASN A 171 -24.36 -3.87 7.91
C ASN A 171 -24.85 -3.31 6.57
N ARG A 172 -25.11 -4.18 5.60
CA ARG A 172 -25.63 -3.79 4.28
C ARG A 172 -27.13 -3.51 4.34
N LEU A 173 -27.50 -2.24 4.30
CA LEU A 173 -28.88 -1.76 4.32
C LEU A 173 -29.48 -1.60 2.91
N GLY A 174 -28.65 -1.72 1.87
CA GLY A 174 -29.07 -1.59 0.48
C GLY A 174 -28.27 -2.46 -0.47
N LYS A 175 -28.79 -2.61 -1.69
CA LYS A 175 -28.10 -3.32 -2.76
C LYS A 175 -27.05 -2.43 -3.39
N LEU A 176 -25.78 -2.81 -3.26
CA LEU A 176 -24.68 -2.23 -4.01
C LEU A 176 -24.63 -2.84 -5.41
N THR A 177 -24.36 -1.99 -6.41
CA THR A 177 -24.24 -2.42 -7.81
C THR A 177 -22.93 -1.87 -8.37
N ALA A 178 -22.17 -2.69 -9.09
CA ALA A 178 -21.00 -2.22 -9.83
C ALA A 178 -21.40 -1.10 -10.81
N GLY A 179 -20.61 -0.04 -10.88
CA GLY A 179 -20.88 1.17 -11.65
C GLY A 179 -21.77 2.21 -10.94
N ALA A 180 -22.27 1.96 -9.72
CA ALA A 180 -23.03 2.95 -8.97
C ALA A 180 -22.15 4.20 -8.67
N LYS A 181 -22.62 5.37 -9.05
CA LYS A 181 -21.92 6.67 -8.90
C LYS A 181 -22.47 7.48 -7.73
N ASN A 182 -21.77 8.58 -7.42
CA ASN A 182 -22.11 9.53 -6.36
C ASN A 182 -22.16 8.86 -4.99
N ILE A 183 -21.24 7.91 -4.77
CA ILE A 183 -21.06 7.29 -3.47
C ILE A 183 -20.27 8.23 -2.58
N ILE A 184 -20.74 8.39 -1.35
CA ILE A 184 -20.06 9.04 -0.25
C ILE A 184 -19.68 7.99 0.78
N ILE A 185 -18.45 8.07 1.26
CA ILE A 185 -17.94 7.24 2.33
C ILE A 185 -17.46 8.15 3.45
N THR A 186 -17.99 7.94 4.65
CA THR A 186 -17.52 8.59 5.87
C THR A 186 -17.01 7.52 6.82
N GLY A 187 -15.87 7.73 7.46
CA GLY A 187 -15.35 6.82 8.49
C GLY A 187 -14.40 7.56 9.42
N LYS A 188 -13.84 6.86 10.40
CA LYS A 188 -12.83 7.39 11.32
C LYS A 188 -11.47 6.83 11.00
N ASN A 189 -10.44 7.68 11.00
CA ASN A 189 -9.05 7.25 10.91
C ASN A 189 -8.55 6.71 12.27
N LYS A 190 -7.29 6.28 12.33
CA LYS A 190 -6.64 5.79 13.57
C LYS A 190 -6.63 6.83 14.70
N GLU A 191 -6.70 8.12 14.39
CA GLU A 191 -6.75 9.22 15.36
C GLU A 191 -8.19 9.55 15.80
N GLY A 192 -9.19 8.83 15.29
CA GLY A 192 -10.61 9.07 15.58
C GLY A 192 -11.22 10.24 14.80
N GLN A 193 -10.48 10.85 13.88
CA GLN A 193 -10.96 11.96 13.04
C GLN A 193 -11.82 11.43 11.90
N THR A 194 -12.91 12.15 11.60
CA THR A 194 -13.80 11.82 10.49
C THR A 194 -13.14 12.12 9.15
N VAL A 195 -12.99 11.08 8.33
CA VAL A 195 -12.57 11.14 6.93
C VAL A 195 -13.81 11.00 6.05
N THR A 196 -13.98 11.91 5.09
CA THR A 196 -15.07 11.87 4.11
C THR A 196 -14.51 11.82 2.71
N LEU A 197 -14.94 10.84 1.92
CA LEU A 197 -14.64 10.68 0.50
C LEU A 197 -15.96 10.76 -0.27
N GLY A 198 -16.10 11.75 -1.16
CA GLY A 198 -17.31 11.94 -1.98
C GLY A 198 -17.08 11.54 -3.44
N ASN A 199 -18.13 11.59 -4.27
CA ASN A 199 -18.03 11.38 -5.73
C ASN A 199 -17.30 10.08 -6.15
N LEU A 200 -17.47 9.01 -5.37
CA LEU A 200 -16.89 7.70 -5.69
C LEU A 200 -17.83 6.88 -6.60
N THR A 201 -17.22 5.94 -7.32
CA THR A 201 -17.90 4.90 -8.09
C THR A 201 -17.66 3.55 -7.44
N CYS A 202 -18.72 2.77 -7.22
CA CYS A 202 -18.63 1.37 -6.78
C CYS A 202 -18.08 0.51 -7.92
N LEU A 203 -16.92 -0.10 -7.74
CA LEU A 203 -16.31 -0.99 -8.73
C LEU A 203 -16.63 -2.46 -8.44
N SER A 204 -16.57 -2.84 -7.16
CA SER A 204 -16.95 -4.18 -6.70
C SER A 204 -17.99 -4.02 -5.60
N PRO A 205 -19.21 -4.56 -5.78
CA PRO A 205 -20.22 -4.58 -4.73
C PRO A 205 -20.04 -5.75 -3.75
N ASN A 206 -19.09 -6.65 -4.00
CA ASN A 206 -18.90 -7.88 -3.21
C ASN A 206 -18.17 -7.59 -1.89
N GLU A 207 -17.76 -8.60 -1.14
CA GLU A 207 -16.93 -8.46 0.06
C GLU A 207 -15.48 -8.85 -0.30
N PRO A 208 -14.53 -7.91 -0.34
CA PRO A 208 -14.65 -6.50 0.03
C PRO A 208 -15.30 -5.61 -1.05
N ALA A 209 -16.03 -4.58 -0.62
CA ALA A 209 -16.65 -3.60 -1.50
C ALA A 209 -15.64 -2.52 -1.85
N LEU A 210 -15.47 -2.24 -3.15
CA LEU A 210 -14.45 -1.34 -3.66
C LEU A 210 -15.08 -0.10 -4.26
N PHE A 211 -14.60 1.07 -3.83
CA PHE A 211 -15.06 2.37 -4.29
C PHE A 211 -13.86 3.21 -4.68
N LEU A 212 -13.84 3.78 -5.89
CA LEU A 212 -12.77 4.65 -6.36
C LEU A 212 -13.35 5.91 -7.00
N HIS A 213 -12.60 7.02 -6.94
CA HIS A 213 -12.86 8.16 -7.80
C HIS A 213 -12.64 7.78 -9.26
N GLN A 214 -13.70 7.90 -10.07
CA GLN A 214 -13.57 7.76 -11.51
C GLN A 214 -13.41 9.16 -12.12
N PHE A 215 -12.24 9.46 -12.70
CA PHE A 215 -12.13 10.59 -13.61
C PHE A 215 -12.83 10.23 -14.93
N GLY A 216 -13.78 11.07 -15.35
CA GLY A 216 -14.24 11.05 -16.73
C GLY A 216 -13.15 11.66 -17.62
N TYR A 217 -12.94 11.08 -18.80
CA TYR A 217 -12.44 11.88 -19.92
C TYR A 217 -13.43 13.05 -20.08
N SER A 218 -12.99 14.27 -19.77
CA SER A 218 -13.54 15.43 -20.44
C SER A 218 -13.12 15.29 -21.90
N ASN A 219 -14.05 14.85 -22.75
CA ASN A 219 -13.95 15.12 -24.19
C ASN A 219 -13.83 16.63 -24.42
#